data_AF-A0A1A8KW14-F1
#
_entry.id   AF-A0A1A8KW14-F1
#
_cell.length_a   1.000
_cell.length_b   1.000
_cell.length_c   1.000
_cell.angle_alpha   90.00
_cell.angle_beta   90.00
_cell.angle_gamma   90.00
#
_symmetry.space_group_name_H-M   'P 1'
#
loop_
_entity.id
_entity.type
_entity.pdbx_description
1 polymer ?
#
loop_
_entity_poly.entity_id
_entity_poly.type
_entity_poly.pdbx_seq_one_letter_code
_entity_poly.pdbx_strand_id
1 'polypeptide(L)'
;MYSEWRSLQLVVQSDQGHLSVLHSYPTSVGTEVANAVVKPLGTAVSPVATENILKTDKEVKWTMEVLCYGLTLPLEGDTVKLCVDVYTDWMMALVSPRDSMPQPVVKEPNMYVQTILRHLYNVFVPRPEQHSLNHIRLCQQVLTAVQKLARESVSMARETWEVLLLFLLRINDT
;
A
#
# COMPACT_ATOMS: atom_id res chain seq x y z
N MET A 1 15.69 -28.74 -6.97
CA MET A 1 15.80 -27.40 -7.60
C MET A 1 14.45 -26.88 -8.08
N TYR A 2 13.67 -27.58 -8.92
CA TYR A 2 12.31 -27.14 -9.33
C TYR A 2 11.21 -27.23 -8.25
N SER A 3 11.42 -28.02 -7.19
CA SER A 3 10.48 -28.15 -6.07
C SER A 3 10.32 -26.86 -5.28
N GLU A 4 11.41 -26.13 -5.05
CA GLU A 4 11.40 -24.87 -4.28
C GLU A 4 10.68 -23.75 -5.03
N TRP A 5 10.76 -23.72 -6.37
CA TRP A 5 10.01 -22.78 -7.20
C TRP A 5 8.50 -23.05 -7.13
N ARG A 6 8.08 -24.32 -7.15
CA ARG A 6 6.66 -24.68 -6.92
C ARG A 6 6.20 -24.27 -5.52
N SER A 7 7.04 -24.47 -4.50
CA SER A 7 6.73 -24.02 -3.14
C SER A 7 6.58 -22.51 -3.04
N LEU A 8 7.44 -21.74 -3.71
CA LEU A 8 7.36 -20.27 -3.74
C LEU A 8 6.08 -19.80 -4.46
N GLN A 9 5.71 -20.43 -5.58
CA GLN A 9 4.47 -20.11 -6.30
C GLN A 9 3.22 -20.35 -5.45
N LEU A 10 3.19 -21.43 -4.66
CA LEU A 10 2.08 -21.70 -3.74
C LEU A 10 2.00 -20.65 -2.63
N VAL A 11 3.13 -20.25 -2.05
CA VAL A 11 3.18 -19.17 -1.05
C VAL A 11 2.69 -17.85 -1.65
N VAL A 12 3.13 -17.52 -2.87
CA VAL A 12 2.72 -16.34 -3.62
C VAL A 12 1.21 -16.31 -3.89
N GLN A 13 0.62 -17.43 -4.31
CA GLN A 13 -0.81 -17.53 -4.62
C GLN A 13 -1.70 -17.59 -3.37
N SER A 14 -1.19 -18.15 -2.26
CA SER A 14 -1.95 -18.30 -1.01
C SER A 14 -2.03 -17.03 -0.15
N ASP A 15 -1.20 -16.04 -0.42
CA ASP A 15 -1.10 -14.83 0.40
C ASP A 15 -2.29 -13.89 0.18
N GLN A 16 -3.24 -13.96 1.09
CA GLN A 16 -4.42 -13.11 1.15
C GLN A 16 -4.16 -11.78 1.90
N GLY A 17 -2.90 -11.43 2.16
CA GLY A 17 -2.54 -10.19 2.86
C GLY A 17 -2.90 -8.89 2.11
N HIS A 18 -3.49 -8.99 0.92
CA HIS A 18 -4.02 -7.88 0.13
C HIS A 18 -5.55 -7.73 0.26
N LEU A 19 -6.21 -8.59 1.04
CA LEU A 19 -7.65 -8.51 1.30
C LEU A 19 -7.96 -7.68 2.54
N SER A 20 -8.92 -6.76 2.41
CA SER A 20 -9.46 -5.99 3.51
C SER A 20 -10.67 -6.66 4.17
N VAL A 21 -10.83 -6.49 5.48
CA VAL A 21 -12.06 -6.85 6.20
C VAL A 21 -13.31 -6.17 5.62
N LEU A 22 -13.16 -5.01 4.96
CA LEU A 22 -14.28 -4.29 4.33
C LEU A 22 -14.95 -5.07 3.20
N HIS A 23 -14.30 -6.09 2.62
CA HIS A 23 -14.95 -7.00 1.67
C HIS A 23 -16.02 -7.90 2.32
N SER A 24 -16.06 -8.01 3.65
CA SER A 24 -17.11 -8.75 4.37
C SER A 24 -18.41 -7.95 4.51
N TYR A 25 -18.41 -6.68 4.14
CA TYR A 25 -19.56 -5.78 4.19
C TYR A 25 -20.13 -5.54 2.78
N PRO A 26 -21.38 -5.06 2.66
CA PRO A 26 -21.92 -4.63 1.37
C PRO A 26 -21.00 -3.61 0.68
N THR A 27 -20.86 -3.70 -0.64
CA THR A 27 -19.94 -2.86 -1.42
C THR A 27 -20.18 -1.37 -1.21
N SER A 28 -21.44 -0.94 -1.04
CA SER A 28 -21.78 0.46 -0.75
C SER A 28 -21.13 0.95 0.54
N VAL A 29 -21.20 0.15 1.61
CA VAL A 29 -20.63 0.48 2.92
C VAL A 29 -19.11 0.60 2.83
N GLY A 30 -18.43 -0.39 2.23
CA GLY A 30 -16.97 -0.34 2.08
C GLY A 30 -16.52 0.87 1.26
N THR A 31 -17.24 1.18 0.18
CA THR A 31 -16.94 2.33 -0.70
C THR A 31 -17.11 3.65 0.02
N GLU A 32 -18.21 3.83 0.76
CA GLU A 32 -18.47 5.04 1.53
C GLU A 32 -17.42 5.26 2.62
N VAL A 33 -17.07 4.20 3.37
CA VAL A 33 -16.02 4.25 4.40
C VAL A 33 -14.68 4.63 3.79
N ALA A 34 -14.27 3.99 2.69
CA ALA A 34 -13.04 4.33 1.98
C ALA A 34 -13.01 5.79 1.54
N ASN A 35 -14.06 6.26 0.87
CA ASN A 35 -14.15 7.64 0.40
C ASN A 35 -14.10 8.67 1.53
N ALA A 36 -14.74 8.40 2.67
CA ALA A 36 -14.79 9.31 3.81
C ALA A 36 -13.46 9.39 4.58
N VAL A 37 -12.78 8.25 4.76
CA VAL A 37 -11.54 8.15 5.55
C VAL A 37 -10.32 8.59 4.74
N VAL A 38 -10.26 8.26 3.44
CA VAL A 38 -9.08 8.51 2.61
C VAL A 38 -8.91 9.99 2.28
N LYS A 39 -10.00 10.75 2.10
CA LYS A 39 -9.96 12.19 1.80
C LYS A 39 -9.12 13.02 2.79
N PRO A 40 -9.38 13.00 4.11
CA PRO A 40 -8.59 13.77 5.08
C PRO A 40 -7.13 13.29 5.15
N LEU A 41 -6.88 11.99 4.95
CA LEU A 41 -5.51 11.45 4.92
C LEU A 41 -4.72 11.94 3.72
N GLY A 42 -5.35 11.98 2.55
CA GLY A 42 -4.77 12.52 1.32
C GLY A 42 -4.33 13.98 1.45
N THR A 43 -5.11 14.81 2.15
CA THR A 43 -4.72 16.20 2.44
C THR A 43 -3.55 16.32 3.42
N ALA A 44 -3.35 15.32 4.28
CA ALA A 44 -2.27 15.28 5.27
C ALA A 44 -0.92 14.83 4.68
N VAL A 45 -0.88 14.32 3.44
CA VAL A 45 0.38 13.99 2.72
C VAL A 45 1.10 15.27 2.21
N SER A 46 0.42 16.41 2.25
CA SER A 46 1.01 17.70 1.87
C SER A 46 2.22 18.05 2.74
N PRO A 47 3.33 18.59 2.17
CA PRO A 47 4.50 19.04 2.94
C PRO A 47 4.20 20.10 4.00
N VAL A 48 3.02 20.73 3.92
CA VAL A 48 2.55 21.80 4.82
C VAL A 48 1.69 21.25 5.96
N ALA A 49 1.35 19.95 5.94
CA ALA A 49 0.56 19.33 6.99
C ALA A 49 1.39 19.18 8.27
N THR A 50 0.88 19.77 9.36
CA THR A 50 1.58 19.87 10.64
C THR A 50 1.05 18.91 11.70
N GLU A 51 -0.14 18.32 11.51
CA GLU A 51 -0.74 17.40 12.47
C GLU A 51 -1.14 16.07 11.85
N ASN A 52 -0.74 14.98 12.51
CA ASN A 52 -1.20 13.64 12.17
C ASN A 52 -2.46 13.28 12.97
N ILE A 53 -3.49 12.84 12.25
CA ILE A 53 -4.77 12.42 12.83
C ILE A 53 -4.63 11.05 13.52
N LEU A 54 -3.68 10.22 13.09
CA LEU A 54 -3.46 8.86 13.58
C LEU A 54 -2.33 8.84 14.62
N LYS A 55 -2.67 8.49 15.86
CA LYS A 55 -1.74 8.54 17.01
C LYS A 55 -1.34 7.16 17.52
N THR A 56 -2.21 6.17 17.33
CA THR A 56 -2.05 4.82 17.89
C THR A 56 -1.90 3.76 16.80
N ASP A 57 -1.26 2.64 17.16
CA ASP A 57 -1.13 1.47 16.27
C ASP A 57 -2.50 0.96 15.79
N LYS A 58 -3.50 0.96 16.67
CA LYS A 58 -4.86 0.54 16.33
C LYS A 58 -5.50 1.43 15.26
N GLU A 59 -5.34 2.74 15.37
CA GLU A 59 -5.84 3.69 14.38
C GLU A 59 -5.14 3.49 13.04
N VAL A 60 -3.81 3.36 13.03
CA VAL A 60 -3.05 3.10 11.80
C VAL A 60 -3.48 1.78 11.14
N LYS A 61 -3.53 0.68 11.89
CA LYS A 61 -3.94 -0.63 11.36
C LYS A 61 -5.36 -0.61 10.80
N TRP A 62 -6.31 0.00 11.52
CA TRP A 62 -7.67 0.14 11.00
C TRP A 62 -7.69 0.98 9.72
N THR A 63 -6.96 2.09 9.67
CA THR A 63 -6.82 2.88 8.45
C THR A 63 -6.19 2.08 7.31
N MET A 64 -5.25 1.19 7.59
CA MET A 64 -4.67 0.33 6.56
C MET A 64 -5.68 -0.65 5.97
N GLU A 65 -6.64 -1.17 6.75
CA GLU A 65 -7.75 -1.96 6.20
C GLU A 65 -8.58 -1.14 5.21
N VAL A 66 -8.83 0.13 5.54
CA VAL A 66 -9.60 1.04 4.69
C VAL A 66 -8.85 1.38 3.41
N LEU A 67 -7.55 1.69 3.51
CA LEU A 67 -6.68 1.96 2.37
C LEU A 67 -6.55 0.71 1.47
N CYS A 68 -6.41 -0.48 2.06
CA CYS A 68 -6.37 -1.76 1.34
C CYS A 68 -7.60 -1.95 0.47
N TYR A 69 -8.79 -1.78 1.05
CA TYR A 69 -10.05 -1.83 0.31
C TYR A 69 -10.15 -0.71 -0.74
N GLY A 70 -9.74 0.50 -0.38
CA GLY A 70 -9.75 1.66 -1.28
C GLY A 70 -8.95 1.41 -2.55
N LEU A 71 -7.84 0.68 -2.48
CA LEU A 71 -7.06 0.27 -3.66
C LEU A 71 -7.81 -0.73 -4.56
N THR A 72 -8.83 -1.43 -4.06
CA THR A 72 -9.65 -2.37 -4.85
C THR A 72 -10.79 -1.69 -5.61
N LEU A 73 -11.11 -0.44 -5.30
CA LEU A 73 -12.20 0.30 -5.94
C LEU A 73 -11.93 0.58 -7.43
N PRO A 74 -12.99 0.83 -8.23
CA PRO A 74 -12.83 1.32 -9.60
C PRO A 74 -11.92 2.55 -9.65
N LEU A 75 -11.19 2.74 -10.74
CA LEU A 75 -10.26 3.87 -10.93
C LEU A 75 -10.98 5.21 -11.21
N GLU A 76 -12.27 5.29 -10.90
CA GLU A 76 -13.08 6.48 -11.03
C GLU A 76 -12.91 7.37 -9.79
N GLY A 77 -12.60 8.65 -10.01
CA GLY A 77 -12.35 9.60 -8.92
C GLY A 77 -10.96 9.47 -8.29
N ASP A 78 -10.80 10.04 -7.10
CA ASP A 78 -9.49 10.24 -6.47
C ASP A 78 -9.11 9.19 -5.41
N THR A 79 -10.04 8.31 -5.00
CA THR A 79 -9.83 7.46 -3.82
C THR A 79 -8.63 6.54 -3.95
N VAL A 80 -8.49 5.84 -5.09
CA VAL A 80 -7.33 4.97 -5.34
C VAL A 80 -6.04 5.78 -5.35
N LYS A 81 -6.04 6.95 -6.00
CA LYS A 81 -4.89 7.85 -6.05
C LYS A 81 -4.47 8.28 -4.65
N LEU A 82 -5.43 8.72 -3.82
CA LEU A 82 -5.15 9.13 -2.45
C LEU A 82 -4.64 7.97 -1.59
N CYS A 83 -5.13 6.74 -1.80
CA CYS A 83 -4.58 5.56 -1.13
C CYS A 83 -3.11 5.33 -1.51
N VAL A 84 -2.78 5.42 -2.81
CA VAL A 84 -1.41 5.32 -3.30
C VAL A 84 -0.54 6.44 -2.74
N ASP A 85 -1.02 7.68 -2.72
CA ASP A 85 -0.30 8.83 -2.15
C ASP A 85 0.06 8.59 -0.67
N VAL A 86 -0.92 8.16 0.15
CA VAL A 86 -0.69 7.88 1.58
C VAL A 86 0.32 6.75 1.79
N TYR A 87 0.20 5.65 1.04
CA TYR A 87 1.10 4.51 1.19
C TYR A 87 2.51 4.76 0.67
N THR A 88 2.63 5.43 -0.47
CA THR A 88 3.94 5.82 -1.00
C THR A 88 4.63 6.85 -0.10
N ASP A 89 3.86 7.65 0.64
CA ASP A 89 4.40 8.53 1.68
C ASP A 89 4.91 7.75 2.90
N TRP A 90 4.05 6.91 3.50
CA TRP A 90 4.38 6.19 4.73
C TRP A 90 5.54 5.21 4.55
N MET A 91 5.68 4.59 3.38
CA MET A 91 6.81 3.68 3.13
C MET A 91 8.16 4.41 3.11
N MET A 92 8.18 5.72 2.86
CA MET A 92 9.41 6.52 2.92
C MET A 92 9.94 6.69 4.35
N ALA A 93 9.24 6.23 5.39
CA ALA A 93 9.76 6.16 6.74
C ALA A 93 11.08 5.35 6.84
N LEU A 94 11.32 4.38 5.95
CA LEU A 94 12.59 3.63 5.86
C LEU A 94 13.70 4.39 5.13
N VAL A 95 13.39 5.51 4.46
CA VAL A 95 14.34 6.34 3.70
C VAL A 95 14.64 7.63 4.47
N SER A 96 13.59 8.40 4.75
CA SER A 96 13.67 9.67 5.47
C SER A 96 12.36 9.89 6.24
N PRO A 97 12.30 9.49 7.52
CA PRO A 97 11.11 9.67 8.34
C PRO A 97 10.85 11.17 8.57
N ARG A 98 9.57 11.56 8.59
CA ARG A 98 9.12 12.95 8.79
C ARG A 98 8.15 13.03 9.96
N ASP A 99 8.09 14.18 10.62
CA ASP A 99 7.20 14.42 11.75
C ASP A 99 5.71 14.34 11.39
N SER A 100 5.37 14.56 10.11
CA SER A 100 4.00 14.43 9.62
C SER A 100 3.52 12.98 9.49
N MET A 101 4.42 11.99 9.57
CA MET A 101 4.05 10.56 9.48
C MET A 101 3.48 10.03 10.81
N PRO A 102 2.61 9.01 10.80
CA PRO A 102 2.07 8.48 12.04
C PRO A 102 3.20 7.89 12.88
N GLN A 103 3.23 8.23 14.17
CA GLN A 103 4.25 7.75 15.11
C GLN A 103 4.44 6.22 15.09
N PRO A 104 3.38 5.39 14.99
CA PRO A 104 3.56 3.95 14.87
C PRO A 104 4.38 3.55 13.62
N VAL A 105 4.13 4.18 12.47
CA VAL A 105 4.86 3.93 11.22
C VAL A 105 6.33 4.28 11.36
N VAL A 106 6.66 5.39 12.01
CA VAL A 106 8.05 5.81 12.25
C VAL A 106 8.77 4.88 13.23
N LYS A 107 8.06 4.36 14.25
CA LYS A 107 8.64 3.47 15.26
C LYS A 107 8.91 2.07 14.73
N GLU A 108 8.02 1.52 13.92
CA GLU A 108 8.14 0.15 13.38
C GLU A 108 8.02 0.11 11.84
N PRO A 109 8.88 0.84 11.10
CA PRO A 109 8.66 1.11 9.67
C PRO A 109 8.70 -0.16 8.81
N ASN A 110 9.54 -1.14 9.16
CA ASN A 110 9.60 -2.41 8.45
C ASN A 110 8.27 -3.18 8.48
N MET A 111 7.60 -3.24 9.64
CA MET A 111 6.32 -3.95 9.79
C MET A 111 5.23 -3.34 8.89
N TYR A 112 5.12 -2.01 8.91
CA TYR A 112 4.12 -1.30 8.11
C TYR A 112 4.45 -1.35 6.63
N VAL A 113 5.72 -1.19 6.23
CA VAL A 113 6.14 -1.27 4.83
C VAL A 113 5.84 -2.64 4.23
N GLN A 114 6.06 -3.73 4.97
CA GLN A 114 5.68 -5.07 4.49
C GLN A 114 4.18 -5.16 4.17
N THR A 115 3.34 -4.58 5.02
CA THR A 115 1.89 -4.57 4.82
C THR A 115 1.49 -3.65 3.66
N ILE A 116 2.11 -2.48 3.56
CA ILE A 116 1.92 -1.53 2.44
C ILE A 116 2.23 -2.21 1.10
N LEU A 117 3.37 -2.91 0.98
CA LEU A 117 3.75 -3.61 -0.25
C LEU A 117 2.74 -4.69 -0.65
N ARG A 118 2.22 -5.46 0.33
CA ARG A 118 1.14 -6.43 0.07
C ARG A 118 -0.12 -5.75 -0.44
N HIS A 119 -0.51 -4.62 0.14
CA HIS A 119 -1.72 -3.90 -0.27
C HIS A 119 -1.57 -3.24 -1.65
N LEU A 120 -0.40 -2.66 -1.95
CA LEU A 120 -0.10 -2.00 -3.23
C LEU A 120 -0.17 -2.94 -4.43
N TYR A 121 -0.09 -4.26 -4.21
CA TYR A 121 -0.38 -5.26 -5.24
C TYR A 121 -1.77 -5.05 -5.88
N ASN A 122 -2.77 -4.59 -5.11
CA ASN A 122 -4.12 -4.34 -5.62
C ASN A 122 -4.17 -3.30 -6.77
N VAL A 123 -3.17 -2.43 -6.87
CA VAL A 123 -3.06 -1.48 -7.99
C VAL A 123 -2.77 -2.21 -9.30
N PHE A 124 -2.07 -3.34 -9.28
CA PHE A 124 -1.64 -4.08 -10.48
C PHE A 124 -2.61 -5.19 -10.89
N VAL A 125 -3.62 -5.48 -10.06
CA VAL A 125 -4.65 -6.47 -10.40
C VAL A 125 -5.40 -6.02 -11.66
N PRO A 126 -5.58 -6.90 -12.67
CA PRO A 126 -6.26 -6.56 -13.92
C PRO A 126 -7.66 -5.98 -13.68
N ARG A 127 -7.96 -4.87 -14.36
CA ARG A 127 -9.23 -4.12 -14.27
C ARG A 127 -9.74 -3.76 -15.66
N PRO A 128 -11.05 -3.52 -15.83
CA PRO A 128 -11.59 -3.01 -17.10
C PRO A 128 -10.86 -1.74 -17.58
N GLU A 129 -10.42 -0.88 -16.65
CA GLU A 129 -9.74 0.39 -16.93
C GLU A 129 -8.21 0.27 -17.05
N GLN A 130 -7.65 -0.95 -17.17
CA GLN A 130 -6.21 -1.22 -17.06
C GLN A 130 -5.31 -0.49 -18.08
N HIS A 131 -5.87 -0.04 -19.20
CA HIS A 131 -5.15 0.71 -20.24
C HIS A 131 -5.40 2.22 -20.18
N SER A 132 -6.09 2.70 -19.14
CA SER A 132 -6.25 4.13 -18.92
C SER A 132 -4.92 4.78 -18.53
N LEU A 133 -4.70 6.02 -18.97
CA LEU A 133 -3.52 6.80 -18.57
C LEU A 133 -3.43 6.97 -17.05
N ASN A 134 -4.58 7.03 -16.37
CA ASN A 134 -4.65 7.13 -14.91
C ASN A 134 -4.07 5.87 -14.24
N HIS A 135 -4.47 4.69 -14.71
CA HIS A 135 -3.92 3.44 -14.19
C HIS A 135 -2.40 3.36 -14.36
N ILE A 136 -1.91 3.66 -15.57
CA ILE A 136 -0.47 3.63 -15.87
C ILE A 136 0.31 4.57 -14.94
N ARG A 137 -0.21 5.77 -14.68
CA ARG A 137 0.40 6.75 -13.76
C ARG A 137 0.46 6.22 -12.33
N LEU A 138 -0.61 5.59 -11.84
CA LEU A 138 -0.64 5.00 -10.50
C LEU A 138 0.40 3.87 -10.36
N CYS A 139 0.46 2.96 -11.33
CA CYS A 139 1.47 1.89 -11.36
C CYS A 139 2.89 2.47 -11.39
N GLN A 140 3.15 3.47 -12.23
CA GLN A 140 4.45 4.15 -12.31
C GLN A 140 4.83 4.84 -10.99
N GLN A 141 3.89 5.49 -10.33
CA GLN A 141 4.10 6.12 -9.03
C GLN A 141 4.52 5.08 -7.99
N VAL A 142 3.81 3.96 -7.90
CA VAL A 142 4.15 2.86 -6.99
C VAL A 142 5.53 2.30 -7.29
N LEU A 143 5.82 1.99 -8.57
CA LEU A 143 7.12 1.44 -8.96
C LEU A 143 8.27 2.40 -8.68
N THR A 144 8.08 3.69 -8.88
CA THR A 144 9.08 4.72 -8.58
C THR A 144 9.32 4.82 -7.08
N ALA A 145 8.27 4.77 -6.26
CA ALA A 145 8.40 4.75 -4.80
C ALA A 145 9.12 3.48 -4.31
N VAL A 146 8.79 2.30 -4.86
CA VAL A 146 9.45 1.03 -4.53
C VAL A 146 10.92 1.04 -4.95
N GLN A 147 11.23 1.56 -6.14
CA GLN A 147 12.61 1.71 -6.60
C GLN A 147 13.42 2.63 -5.69
N LYS A 148 12.85 3.77 -5.29
CA LYS A 148 13.47 4.70 -4.35
C LYS A 148 13.70 4.03 -3.00
N LEU A 149 12.68 3.36 -2.46
CA LEU A 149 12.77 2.61 -1.22
C LEU A 149 13.92 1.60 -1.25
N ALA A 150 14.00 0.78 -2.31
CA ALA A 150 15.05 -0.24 -2.45
C ALA A 150 16.47 0.36 -2.57
N ARG A 151 16.61 1.56 -3.15
CA ARG A 151 17.92 2.21 -3.36
C ARG A 151 18.40 3.00 -2.16
N GLU A 152 17.49 3.67 -1.47
CA GLU A 152 17.82 4.69 -0.48
C GLU A 152 17.51 4.26 0.96
N SER A 153 16.84 3.12 1.18
CA SER A 153 16.55 2.66 2.54
C SER A 153 17.84 2.38 3.30
N VAL A 154 17.95 2.87 4.54
CA VAL A 154 19.13 2.68 5.38
C VAL A 154 18.96 1.50 6.35
N SER A 155 17.71 1.10 6.64
CA SER A 155 17.37 0.15 7.71
C SER A 155 16.33 -0.91 7.30
N MET A 156 16.25 -1.25 6.01
CA MET A 156 15.34 -2.28 5.54
C MET A 156 15.79 -3.67 6.03
N ALA A 157 14.94 -4.31 6.83
CA ALA A 157 15.17 -5.65 7.36
C ALA A 157 15.08 -6.71 6.25
N ARG A 158 15.68 -7.88 6.49
CA ARG A 158 15.69 -8.98 5.51
C ARG A 158 14.29 -9.41 5.12
N GLU A 159 13.38 -9.53 6.08
CA GLU A 159 12.00 -9.95 5.86
C GLU A 159 11.25 -8.92 4.99
N THR A 160 11.57 -7.63 5.14
CA THR A 160 11.00 -6.56 4.30
C THR A 160 11.52 -6.63 2.86
N TRP A 161 12.80 -6.97 2.68
CA TRP A 161 13.38 -7.25 1.35
C TRP A 161 12.70 -8.42 0.68
N GLU A 162 12.47 -9.51 1.41
CA GLU A 162 11.77 -10.69 0.88
C GLU A 162 10.35 -10.32 0.43
N VAL A 163 9.61 -9.53 1.21
CA VAL A 163 8.27 -9.04 0.82
C VAL A 163 8.33 -8.12 -0.40
N LEU A 164 9.33 -7.23 -0.50
CA LEU A 164 9.53 -6.36 -1.67
C LEU A 164 9.80 -7.18 -2.93
N LEU A 165 10.67 -8.20 -2.85
CA LEU A 165 10.97 -9.06 -3.99
C LEU A 165 9.76 -9.90 -4.40
N LEU A 166 9.00 -10.42 -3.43
CA LEU A 166 7.74 -11.12 -3.70
C LEU A 166 6.71 -10.21 -4.37
N PHE A 167 6.61 -8.95 -3.93
CA PHE A 167 5.76 -7.95 -4.58
C PHE A 167 6.17 -7.75 -6.05
N LEU A 168 7.46 -7.54 -6.34
CA LEU A 168 7.96 -7.35 -7.71
C LEU A 168 7.74 -8.60 -8.58
N LEU A 169 7.88 -9.79 -8.00
CA LEU A 169 7.60 -11.04 -8.71
C LEU A 169 6.13 -11.14 -9.08
N ARG A 170 5.22 -10.86 -8.13
CA ARG A 170 3.77 -10.93 -8.35
C ARG A 170 3.25 -10.01 -9.43
N ILE A 171 3.71 -8.76 -9.44
CA ILE A 171 3.25 -7.77 -10.44
C ILE A 171 3.80 -8.05 -11.85
N ASN A 172 4.81 -8.92 -11.97
CA ASN A 172 5.36 -9.35 -13.26
C ASN A 172 4.69 -10.64 -13.77
N ASP A 173 4.01 -11.38 -12.90
CA ASP A 173 3.23 -12.58 -13.24
C ASP A 173 1.77 -12.27 -13.63
N THR A 174 1.30 -11.03 -13.42
CA THR A 174 -0.01 -10.50 -13.84
C THR A 174 0.01 -9.93 -15.24
#